data_AF-A0A2G4HEQ4-F1
#
_entry.id   AF-A0A2G4HEQ4-F1
#
_cell.length_a   1.000
_cell.length_b   1.000
_cell.length_c   1.000
_cell.angle_alpha   90.00
_cell.angle_beta   90.00
_cell.angle_gamma   90.00
#
_symmetry.space_group_name_H-M   'P 1'
#
loop_
_entity.id
_entity.type
_entity.pdbx_description
1 polymer ?
#
loop_
_entity_poly.entity_id
_entity_poly.type
_entity_poly.pdbx_seq_one_letter_code
_entity_poly.pdbx_strand_id
1 'polypeptide(L)'
;YAAKFPENPFIAVAEHDRRIDRDFGYPIPYRCLYSVNIENLFMAGRNISVTDQALGTVRVMKTIGMMGEVVGKAAAIAVQRGATPREVYSKYWSELDSLLQLPGRARRASLEAPFQISGAAPGAVIDVGGGNFGVSIPSLKGIVVDNKAATLSGKWTASANLDHIGPDYVHARGAGQKATFPFTVPADGRYEVRFATAPHENRASNTALLVRHAGGTASVTVNQRKPASIENYWISLGTFNFKAAQPAAVEVDAATADGQVHLDAIQVLSTK
;
A
#
# COMPACT_ATOMS: atom_id res chain seq x y z
N TYR A 1 29.49 -11.19 19.11
CA TYR A 1 28.91 -10.60 20.35
C TYR A 1 28.32 -11.67 21.26
N ALA A 2 27.42 -12.54 20.77
CA ALA A 2 26.84 -13.64 21.54
C ALA A 2 27.90 -14.58 22.18
N ALA A 3 28.93 -14.98 21.44
CA ALA A 3 30.04 -15.78 22.01
C ALA A 3 30.83 -15.07 23.12
N LYS A 4 30.83 -13.72 23.13
CA LYS A 4 31.55 -12.91 24.13
C LYS A 4 30.71 -12.67 25.40
N PHE A 5 29.38 -12.76 25.29
CA PHE A 5 28.44 -12.47 26.38
C PHE A 5 27.28 -13.49 26.37
N PRO A 6 27.57 -14.79 26.58
CA PRO A 6 26.59 -15.86 26.41
C PRO A 6 25.41 -15.76 27.38
N GLU A 7 25.64 -15.23 28.58
CA GLU A 7 24.63 -15.13 29.65
C GLU A 7 23.80 -13.84 29.58
N ASN A 8 24.05 -12.94 28.61
CA ASN A 8 23.32 -11.69 28.56
C ASN A 8 21.91 -11.90 27.99
N PRO A 9 20.84 -11.73 28.80
CA PRO A 9 19.48 -12.03 28.37
C PRO A 9 18.93 -11.07 27.31
N PHE A 10 19.68 -10.02 26.96
CA PHE A 10 19.35 -9.05 25.93
C PHE A 10 20.10 -9.27 24.61
N ILE A 11 20.95 -10.30 24.53
CA ILE A 11 21.65 -10.68 23.30
C ILE A 11 20.99 -11.94 22.74
N ALA A 12 20.45 -11.83 21.53
CA ALA A 12 19.86 -12.94 20.78
C ALA A 12 20.83 -13.47 19.72
N VAL A 13 20.77 -14.77 19.43
CA VAL A 13 21.53 -15.39 18.33
C VAL A 13 20.62 -15.59 17.11
N ALA A 14 21.13 -15.18 15.95
CA ALA A 14 20.47 -15.29 14.67
C ALA A 14 20.98 -16.45 13.83
N GLU A 15 20.37 -17.62 13.99
CA GLU A 15 20.67 -18.77 13.14
C GLU A 15 19.90 -18.66 11.82
N HIS A 16 20.65 -18.47 10.73
CA HIS A 16 20.12 -18.44 9.37
C HIS A 16 19.97 -19.88 8.87
N ASP A 17 18.81 -20.47 9.10
CA ASP A 17 18.48 -21.78 8.55
C ASP A 17 17.40 -21.70 7.47
N ARG A 18 17.05 -22.86 6.90
CA ARG A 18 16.07 -22.97 5.80
C ARG A 18 14.64 -22.56 6.19
N ARG A 19 14.35 -22.31 7.47
CA ARG A 19 13.03 -21.86 7.96
C ARG A 19 12.86 -20.35 7.82
N ILE A 20 13.94 -19.58 7.65
CA ILE A 20 13.88 -18.13 7.47
C ILE A 20 13.70 -17.85 5.98
N ASP A 21 12.45 -17.77 5.55
CA ASP A 21 12.06 -17.26 4.24
C ASP A 21 11.25 -15.95 4.38
N ARG A 22 10.67 -15.47 3.26
CA ARG A 22 9.86 -14.24 3.27
C ARG A 22 8.57 -14.35 4.09
N ASP A 23 8.14 -15.56 4.40
CA ASP A 23 6.89 -15.85 5.08
C ASP A 23 7.10 -16.01 6.60
N PHE A 24 8.22 -16.61 7.03
CA PHE A 24 8.54 -16.82 8.44
C PHE A 24 9.36 -15.68 9.09
N GLY A 25 10.29 -15.09 8.34
CA GLY A 25 11.15 -14.02 8.86
C GLY A 25 12.06 -14.44 10.01
N TYR A 26 12.64 -13.44 10.68
CA TYR A 26 13.63 -13.65 11.75
C TYR A 26 13.01 -13.45 13.14
N PRO A 27 13.06 -14.44 14.06
CA PRO A 27 12.46 -14.31 15.38
C PRO A 27 13.24 -13.32 16.24
N ILE A 28 12.56 -12.28 16.73
CA ILE A 28 13.14 -11.25 17.61
C ILE A 28 12.64 -11.50 19.04
N PRO A 29 13.52 -11.77 20.01
CA PRO A 29 13.09 -11.95 21.39
C PRO A 29 12.43 -10.70 21.93
N TYR A 30 11.33 -10.88 22.68
CA TYR A 30 10.60 -9.78 23.30
C TYR A 30 11.47 -8.88 24.18
N ARG A 31 12.51 -9.45 24.82
CA ARG A 31 13.46 -8.72 25.66
C ARG A 31 14.26 -7.65 24.90
N CYS A 32 14.35 -7.75 23.58
CA CYS A 32 14.98 -6.73 22.73
C CYS A 32 14.10 -5.48 22.56
N LEU A 33 12.83 -5.52 23.02
CA LEU A 33 11.85 -4.45 22.79
C LEU A 33 11.71 -3.49 23.98
N TYR A 34 12.51 -3.62 25.04
CA TYR A 34 12.47 -2.70 26.19
C TYR A 34 13.87 -2.40 26.74
N SER A 35 13.98 -1.31 27.49
CA SER A 35 15.25 -0.86 28.05
C SER A 35 15.71 -1.72 29.22
N VAL A 36 17.02 -1.99 29.27
CA VAL A 36 17.66 -2.63 30.42
C VAL A 36 17.69 -1.67 31.62
N ASN A 37 17.83 -0.37 31.35
CA ASN A 37 18.17 0.65 32.36
C ASN A 37 16.98 1.49 32.80
N ILE A 38 15.99 1.70 31.92
CA ILE A 38 14.80 2.52 32.20
C ILE A 38 13.61 1.58 32.27
N GLU A 39 13.05 1.43 33.47
CA GLU A 39 12.07 0.38 33.77
C GLU A 39 10.80 0.47 32.91
N ASN A 40 10.33 1.69 32.63
CA ASN A 40 9.10 1.95 31.88
C ASN A 40 9.36 2.48 30.46
N LEU A 41 10.33 1.90 29.75
CA LEU A 41 10.67 2.31 28.37
C LEU A 41 10.63 1.11 27.41
N PHE A 42 9.62 1.11 26.54
CA PHE A 42 9.61 0.29 25.34
C PHE A 42 10.41 0.95 24.20
N MET A 43 10.95 0.10 23.33
CA MET A 43 11.70 0.48 22.13
C MET A 43 11.34 -0.49 21.02
N ALA A 44 10.77 0.00 19.92
CA ALA A 44 10.45 -0.81 18.76
C ALA A 44 10.85 -0.11 17.47
N GLY A 45 11.29 -0.89 16.49
CA GLY A 45 11.61 -0.43 15.15
C GLY A 45 13.11 -0.27 14.89
N ARG A 46 13.48 0.78 14.16
CA ARG A 46 14.85 0.90 13.58
C ARG A 46 15.95 1.21 14.60
N ASN A 47 15.61 1.51 15.84
CA ASN A 47 16.55 1.68 16.94
C ASN A 47 17.11 0.34 17.47
N ILE A 48 16.62 -0.80 16.98
CA ILE A 48 17.18 -2.11 17.32
C ILE A 48 18.62 -2.27 16.81
N SER A 49 19.51 -2.72 17.69
CA SER A 49 20.92 -2.96 17.37
C SER A 49 21.10 -4.40 16.89
N VAL A 50 21.68 -4.57 15.70
CA VAL A 50 21.92 -5.87 15.05
C VAL A 50 23.25 -5.90 14.30
N THR A 51 23.76 -7.09 14.01
CA THR A 51 24.92 -7.27 13.13
C THR A 51 24.54 -7.02 11.67
N ASP A 52 25.55 -6.86 10.80
CA ASP A 52 25.40 -6.76 9.34
C ASP A 52 24.58 -7.91 8.74
N GLN A 53 24.76 -9.14 9.25
CA GLN A 53 24.02 -10.32 8.81
C GLN A 53 22.51 -10.22 9.07
N ALA A 54 22.10 -9.72 10.25
CA ALA A 54 20.68 -9.62 10.61
C ALA A 54 20.02 -8.30 10.15
N LEU A 55 20.82 -7.31 9.76
CA LEU A 55 20.35 -5.97 9.41
C LEU A 55 19.34 -5.97 8.25
N GLY A 56 19.57 -6.81 7.25
CA GLY A 56 18.74 -6.91 6.04
C GLY A 56 17.33 -7.47 6.27
N THR A 57 17.11 -8.25 7.33
CA THR A 57 15.83 -8.90 7.64
C THR A 57 15.09 -8.23 8.80
N VAL A 58 15.82 -7.68 9.77
CA VAL A 58 15.24 -7.11 10.98
C VAL A 58 14.69 -5.69 10.75
N ARG A 59 15.34 -4.87 9.92
CA ARG A 59 14.97 -3.44 9.73
C ARG A 59 14.08 -3.16 8.51
N VAL A 60 13.48 -4.18 7.90
CA VAL A 60 12.47 -4.00 6.83
C VAL A 60 11.13 -3.56 7.39
N MET A 61 10.34 -2.84 6.59
CA MET A 61 9.08 -2.19 7.00
C MET A 61 8.10 -3.16 7.66
N LYS A 62 7.92 -4.36 7.10
CA LYS A 62 7.03 -5.39 7.65
C LYS A 62 7.48 -5.82 9.05
N THR A 63 8.75 -6.16 9.22
CA THR A 63 9.31 -6.63 10.50
C THR A 63 9.26 -5.54 11.57
N ILE A 64 9.62 -4.30 11.25
CA ILE A 64 9.55 -3.19 12.21
C ILE A 64 8.09 -2.85 12.58
N GLY A 65 7.16 -2.99 11.65
CA GLY A 65 5.72 -2.85 11.91
C GLY A 65 5.24 -3.89 12.92
N MET A 66 5.65 -5.15 12.77
CA MET A 66 5.32 -6.22 13.71
C MET A 66 5.91 -5.96 15.11
N MET A 67 7.13 -5.42 15.23
CA MET A 67 7.68 -5.01 16.54
C MET A 67 6.77 -3.99 17.22
N GLY A 68 6.26 -3.01 16.46
CA GLY A 68 5.33 -1.99 16.96
C GLY A 68 4.01 -2.59 17.43
N GLU A 69 3.47 -3.57 16.70
CA GLU A 69 2.24 -4.27 17.11
C GLU A 69 2.43 -5.03 18.44
N VAL A 70 3.53 -5.77 18.57
CA VAL A 70 3.86 -6.49 19.81
C VAL A 70 4.00 -5.52 20.99
N VAL A 71 4.74 -4.42 20.81
CA VAL A 71 4.91 -3.39 21.85
C VAL A 71 3.59 -2.72 22.20
N GLY A 72 2.73 -2.41 21.23
CA GLY A 72 1.42 -1.81 21.50
C GLY A 72 0.51 -2.71 22.35
N LYS A 73 0.44 -4.01 22.01
CA LYS A 73 -0.32 -5.00 22.79
C LYS A 73 0.27 -5.17 24.20
N ALA A 74 1.59 -5.24 24.33
CA ALA A 74 2.24 -5.34 25.62
C ALA A 74 2.06 -4.08 26.48
N ALA A 75 2.16 -2.89 25.89
CA ALA A 75 1.92 -1.63 26.59
C ALA A 75 0.50 -1.54 27.12
N ALA A 76 -0.48 -2.06 26.38
CA ALA A 76 -1.85 -2.15 26.87
C ALA A 76 -1.95 -3.01 28.15
N ILE A 77 -1.31 -4.19 28.18
CA ILE A 77 -1.25 -5.04 29.38
C ILE A 77 -0.52 -4.32 30.52
N ALA A 78 0.62 -3.69 30.23
CA ALA A 78 1.39 -2.92 31.20
C ALA A 78 0.53 -1.86 31.90
N VAL A 79 -0.26 -1.09 31.14
CA VAL A 79 -1.19 -0.09 31.69
C VAL A 79 -2.30 -0.76 32.52
N GLN A 80 -2.94 -1.81 32.01
CA GLN A 80 -4.06 -2.48 32.71
C GLN A 80 -3.65 -3.16 34.01
N ARG A 81 -2.41 -3.66 34.08
CA ARG A 81 -1.88 -4.40 35.23
C ARG A 81 -0.98 -3.56 36.14
N GLY A 82 -0.72 -2.30 35.80
CA GLY A 82 0.28 -1.48 36.48
C GLY A 82 1.67 -2.13 36.46
N ALA A 83 2.03 -2.77 35.35
CA ALA A 83 3.23 -3.57 35.20
C ALA A 83 4.27 -2.88 34.32
N THR A 84 5.55 -3.16 34.56
CA THR A 84 6.64 -2.74 33.67
C THR A 84 6.68 -3.60 32.39
N PRO A 85 7.28 -3.11 31.29
CA PRO A 85 7.64 -3.90 30.12
C PRO A 85 8.22 -5.29 30.42
N ARG A 86 9.12 -5.37 31.40
CA ARG A 86 9.76 -6.62 31.83
C ARG A 86 8.77 -7.58 32.48
N GLU A 87 7.87 -7.05 33.30
CA GLU A 87 6.86 -7.83 34.01
C GLU A 87 5.76 -8.35 33.09
N VAL A 88 5.48 -7.67 31.97
CA VAL A 88 4.60 -8.24 30.94
C VAL A 88 5.12 -9.60 30.49
N TYR A 89 6.43 -9.74 30.26
CA TYR A 89 7.05 -11.01 29.89
C TYR A 89 7.10 -12.01 31.06
N SER A 90 7.49 -11.59 32.26
CA SER A 90 7.69 -12.55 33.37
C SER A 90 6.40 -12.96 34.09
N LYS A 91 5.35 -12.13 34.08
CA LYS A 91 4.11 -12.34 34.83
C LYS A 91 2.87 -12.49 33.95
N TYR A 92 2.83 -11.83 32.79
CA TYR A 92 1.61 -11.71 31.97
C TYR A 92 1.78 -12.21 30.54
N TRP A 93 2.72 -13.13 30.31
CA TRP A 93 3.00 -13.65 28.96
C TRP A 93 1.78 -14.32 28.32
N SER A 94 0.98 -15.06 29.10
CA SER A 94 -0.23 -15.71 28.61
C SER A 94 -1.28 -14.71 28.08
N GLU A 95 -1.40 -13.54 28.70
CA GLU A 95 -2.27 -12.47 28.22
C GLU A 95 -1.72 -11.88 26.92
N LEU A 96 -0.41 -11.66 26.83
CA LEU A 96 0.22 -11.14 25.62
C LEU A 96 0.09 -12.13 24.45
N ASP A 97 0.35 -13.41 24.69
CA ASP A 97 0.18 -14.49 23.69
C ASP A 97 -1.26 -14.52 23.15
N SER A 98 -2.25 -14.43 24.04
CA SER A 98 -3.66 -14.35 23.65
C SER A 98 -3.96 -13.13 22.76
N LEU A 99 -3.37 -11.96 23.08
CA LEU A 99 -3.53 -10.76 22.25
C LEU A 99 -2.84 -10.87 20.88
N LEU A 100 -1.72 -11.59 20.80
CA LEU A 100 -0.97 -11.79 19.56
C LEU A 100 -1.68 -12.74 18.59
N GLN A 101 -2.51 -13.65 19.10
CA GLN A 101 -3.33 -14.55 18.30
C GLN A 101 -4.61 -13.90 17.73
N LEU A 102 -4.95 -12.68 18.17
CA LEU A 102 -6.10 -11.96 17.62
C LEU A 102 -5.87 -11.59 16.15
N PRO A 103 -6.89 -11.71 15.28
CA PRO A 103 -6.77 -11.30 13.89
C PRO A 103 -6.57 -9.78 13.80
N GLY A 104 -5.86 -9.29 12.78
CA GLY A 104 -5.60 -7.84 12.60
C GLY A 104 -6.86 -6.95 12.49
N ARG A 105 -8.05 -7.55 12.33
CA ARG A 105 -9.34 -6.85 12.38
C ARG A 105 -9.92 -6.67 13.78
N ALA A 106 -9.35 -7.29 14.80
CA ALA A 106 -9.80 -7.15 16.18
C ALA A 106 -9.52 -5.72 16.68
N ARG A 107 -10.57 -5.02 17.12
CA ARG A 107 -10.46 -3.65 17.63
C ARG A 107 -11.25 -3.50 18.92
N ARG A 108 -10.85 -2.56 19.76
CA ARG A 108 -11.61 -2.16 20.97
C ARG A 108 -11.56 -0.64 21.12
N ALA A 109 -12.61 -0.06 21.69
CA ALA A 109 -12.73 1.40 21.84
C ALA A 109 -11.92 1.94 23.04
N SER A 110 -11.74 1.12 24.08
CA SER A 110 -10.89 1.41 25.24
C SER A 110 -10.18 0.13 25.67
N LEU A 111 -9.31 0.20 26.68
CA LEU A 111 -8.60 -0.98 27.19
C LEU A 111 -9.56 -1.99 27.84
N GLU A 112 -10.63 -1.51 28.46
CA GLU A 112 -11.64 -2.28 29.19
C GLU A 112 -12.75 -2.80 28.27
N ALA A 113 -12.93 -2.20 27.09
CA ALA A 113 -13.93 -2.61 26.14
C ALA A 113 -13.61 -3.99 25.53
N PRO A 114 -14.64 -4.83 25.25
CA PRO A 114 -14.42 -6.10 24.57
C PRO A 114 -13.90 -5.88 23.15
N PHE A 115 -13.13 -6.84 22.65
CA PHE A 115 -12.71 -6.85 21.25
C PHE A 115 -13.91 -7.08 20.34
N GLN A 116 -14.09 -6.19 19.39
CA GLN A 116 -15.01 -6.34 18.26
C GLN A 116 -14.25 -6.97 17.10
N ILE A 117 -14.76 -8.11 16.63
CA ILE A 117 -14.25 -8.87 15.48
C ILE A 117 -15.34 -8.97 14.40
N SER A 118 -16.21 -7.97 14.35
CA SER A 118 -17.27 -7.82 13.35
C SER A 118 -16.85 -6.88 12.23
N GLY A 119 -17.35 -7.11 11.02
CA GLY A 119 -17.00 -6.33 9.83
C GLY A 119 -15.89 -6.95 9.00
N ALA A 120 -15.78 -6.47 7.75
CA ALA A 120 -14.65 -6.80 6.89
C ALA A 120 -13.35 -6.39 7.59
N ALA A 121 -12.29 -7.17 7.41
CA ALA A 121 -10.96 -6.68 7.80
C ALA A 121 -10.75 -5.30 7.16
N PRO A 122 -10.12 -4.33 7.85
CA PRO A 122 -9.63 -3.16 7.14
C PRO A 122 -8.92 -3.65 5.88
N GLY A 123 -9.23 -3.02 4.75
CA GLY A 123 -8.49 -3.28 3.52
C GLY A 123 -6.99 -3.19 3.80
N ALA A 124 -6.17 -3.82 2.95
CA ALA A 124 -4.73 -3.68 3.03
C ALA A 124 -4.40 -2.20 3.29
N VAL A 125 -3.49 -1.92 4.24
CA VAL A 125 -2.93 -0.57 4.38
C VAL A 125 -2.56 -0.16 2.97
N ILE A 126 -3.20 0.90 2.50
CA ILE A 126 -3.07 1.32 1.12
C ILE A 126 -1.68 1.92 1.06
N ASP A 127 -0.74 1.05 0.73
CA ASP A 127 0.64 1.39 0.46
C ASP A 127 0.52 2.44 -0.65
N VAL A 128 0.78 3.70 -0.31
CA VAL A 128 0.90 4.78 -1.31
C VAL A 128 2.17 4.59 -2.15
N GLY A 129 2.76 3.39 -2.16
CA GLY A 129 4.06 3.12 -2.72
C GLY A 129 5.18 3.61 -1.80
N GLY A 130 6.37 3.06 -2.01
CA GLY A 130 7.58 3.51 -1.31
C GLY A 130 8.09 4.83 -1.86
N GLY A 131 7.91 5.92 -1.13
CA GLY A 131 8.49 7.24 -1.44
C GLY A 131 7.58 8.41 -1.03
N ASN A 132 7.97 9.64 -1.33
CA ASN A 132 7.09 10.82 -1.25
C ASN A 132 6.05 10.86 -2.42
N PHE A 133 5.92 9.76 -3.16
CA PHE A 133 5.07 9.63 -4.33
C PHE A 133 3.84 8.82 -3.93
N GLY A 134 2.68 9.07 -4.55
CA GLY A 134 1.47 8.28 -4.34
C GLY A 134 0.29 9.07 -3.77
N VAL A 135 -0.88 8.91 -4.38
CA VAL A 135 -2.16 9.44 -3.88
C VAL A 135 -3.05 8.29 -3.46
N SER A 136 -3.54 8.32 -2.21
CA SER A 136 -4.41 7.29 -1.66
C SER A 136 -5.76 7.25 -2.38
N ILE A 137 -6.13 6.10 -2.96
CA ILE A 137 -7.38 5.96 -3.74
C ILE A 137 -8.63 6.40 -2.95
N PRO A 138 -8.84 6.04 -1.67
CA PRO A 138 -10.02 6.49 -0.92
C PRO A 138 -10.05 7.98 -0.59
N SER A 139 -8.92 8.69 -0.76
CA SER A 139 -8.91 10.15 -0.60
C SER A 139 -9.52 10.87 -1.82
N LEU A 140 -9.65 10.17 -2.95
CA LEU A 140 -10.15 10.72 -4.19
C LEU A 140 -11.67 10.64 -4.26
N LYS A 141 -12.27 11.64 -4.90
CA LYS A 141 -13.71 11.69 -5.17
C LYS A 141 -14.05 10.84 -6.40
N GLY A 142 -15.32 10.42 -6.47
CA GLY A 142 -15.86 9.71 -7.64
C GLY A 142 -15.45 8.24 -7.68
N ILE A 143 -15.56 7.66 -8.88
CA ILE A 143 -15.11 6.30 -9.14
C ILE A 143 -13.66 6.39 -9.61
N VAL A 144 -12.78 5.61 -8.99
CA VAL A 144 -11.37 5.52 -9.40
C VAL A 144 -11.06 4.07 -9.74
N VAL A 145 -10.44 3.86 -10.90
CA VAL A 145 -9.98 2.55 -11.34
C VAL A 145 -8.48 2.63 -11.58
N ASP A 146 -7.74 1.99 -10.69
CA ASP A 146 -6.29 1.91 -10.65
C ASP A 146 -5.74 0.89 -11.66
N ASN A 147 -4.44 0.99 -12.01
CA ASN A 147 -3.77 0.09 -12.95
C ASN A 147 -3.87 -1.38 -12.51
N LYS A 148 -3.92 -1.67 -11.20
CA LYS A 148 -4.11 -3.03 -10.68
C LYS A 148 -5.49 -3.61 -10.99
N ALA A 149 -6.49 -2.76 -11.20
CA ALA A 149 -7.84 -3.15 -11.57
C ALA A 149 -8.07 -3.14 -13.09
N ALA A 150 -7.09 -2.71 -13.89
CA ALA A 150 -7.16 -2.72 -15.34
C ALA A 150 -6.85 -4.11 -15.91
N THR A 151 -7.50 -4.46 -17.02
CA THR A 151 -7.12 -5.62 -17.83
C THR A 151 -5.99 -5.20 -18.77
N LEU A 152 -4.83 -5.85 -18.65
CA LEU A 152 -3.64 -5.56 -19.47
C LEU A 152 -3.41 -6.67 -20.51
N SER A 153 -3.05 -6.25 -21.72
CA SER A 153 -2.52 -7.11 -22.78
C SER A 153 -1.08 -6.70 -23.09
N GLY A 154 -0.22 -7.69 -23.31
CA GLY A 154 1.20 -7.51 -23.60
C GLY A 154 2.08 -7.46 -22.34
N LYS A 155 3.31 -6.97 -22.50
CA LYS A 155 4.31 -6.85 -21.43
C LYS A 155 4.39 -5.42 -20.90
N TRP A 156 3.80 -5.22 -19.73
CA TRP A 156 3.85 -3.97 -18.97
C TRP A 156 4.90 -4.06 -17.85
N THR A 157 5.65 -2.98 -17.62
CA THR A 157 6.66 -2.91 -16.55
C THR A 157 6.12 -2.05 -15.42
N ALA A 158 6.12 -2.59 -14.19
CA ALA A 158 5.69 -1.85 -12.99
C ALA A 158 6.82 -0.96 -12.45
N SER A 159 6.46 0.20 -11.93
CA SER A 159 7.37 1.15 -11.27
C SER A 159 6.59 2.03 -10.29
N ALA A 160 7.29 2.64 -9.31
CA ALA A 160 6.71 3.55 -8.33
C ALA A 160 7.60 4.79 -8.08
N ASN A 161 8.42 5.15 -9.08
CA ASN A 161 9.43 6.22 -8.96
C ASN A 161 8.99 7.59 -9.48
N LEU A 162 7.72 7.75 -9.85
CA LEU A 162 7.08 9.01 -10.23
C LEU A 162 5.76 9.14 -9.47
N ASP A 163 5.14 10.32 -9.50
CA ASP A 163 3.78 10.50 -8.98
C ASP A 163 2.82 9.49 -9.61
N HIS A 164 1.97 8.89 -8.77
CA HIS A 164 1.01 7.88 -9.18
C HIS A 164 -0.20 7.86 -8.25
N ILE A 165 -1.29 7.25 -8.69
CA ILE A 165 -2.43 6.90 -7.86
C ILE A 165 -2.19 5.47 -7.32
N GLY A 166 -2.59 5.22 -6.07
CA GLY A 166 -2.39 3.89 -5.49
C GLY A 166 -0.92 3.56 -5.21
N PRO A 167 -0.52 2.28 -5.30
CA PRO A 167 0.81 1.80 -4.86
C PRO A 167 1.89 1.84 -5.94
N ASP A 168 1.53 1.83 -7.22
CA ASP A 168 2.45 1.85 -8.35
C ASP A 168 1.76 2.33 -9.63
N TYR A 169 2.52 2.39 -10.72
CA TYR A 169 2.00 2.51 -12.08
C TYR A 169 2.66 1.45 -12.96
N VAL A 170 2.15 1.27 -14.18
CA VAL A 170 2.82 0.47 -15.20
C VAL A 170 3.13 1.28 -16.45
N HIS A 171 4.14 0.86 -17.22
CA HIS A 171 4.43 1.48 -18.50
C HIS A 171 4.84 0.48 -19.57
N ALA A 172 4.52 0.82 -20.82
CA ALA A 172 4.86 0.04 -22.00
C ALA A 172 4.92 0.91 -23.25
N ARG A 173 5.42 0.34 -24.35
CA ARG A 173 5.33 0.90 -25.70
C ARG A 173 5.32 -0.22 -26.74
N GLY A 174 4.73 0.04 -27.90
CA GLY A 174 4.75 -0.85 -29.06
C GLY A 174 3.49 -1.70 -29.21
N ALA A 175 3.40 -2.39 -30.34
CA ALA A 175 2.23 -3.16 -30.73
C ALA A 175 1.87 -4.26 -29.72
N GLY A 176 0.56 -4.50 -29.53
CA GLY A 176 0.03 -5.52 -28.61
C GLY A 176 -0.07 -5.08 -27.15
N GLN A 177 0.52 -3.92 -26.82
CA GLN A 177 0.47 -3.31 -25.49
C GLN A 177 -0.82 -2.50 -25.34
N LYS A 178 -1.82 -3.11 -24.71
CA LYS A 178 -3.14 -2.50 -24.51
C LYS A 178 -3.58 -2.60 -23.06
N ALA A 179 -4.43 -1.67 -22.65
CA ALA A 179 -5.06 -1.70 -21.34
C ALA A 179 -6.54 -1.33 -21.43
N THR A 180 -7.34 -1.85 -20.51
CA THR A 180 -8.75 -1.49 -20.38
C THR A 180 -9.06 -1.27 -18.91
N PHE A 181 -9.54 -0.06 -18.58
CA PHE A 181 -10.07 0.29 -17.28
C PHE A 181 -11.61 0.18 -17.30
N PRO A 182 -12.20 -0.94 -16.83
CA PRO A 182 -13.64 -1.10 -16.81
C PRO A 182 -14.27 -0.32 -15.65
N PHE A 183 -15.46 0.26 -15.87
CA PHE A 183 -16.25 0.87 -14.82
C PHE A 183 -17.75 0.85 -15.12
N THR A 184 -18.56 1.14 -14.11
CA THR A 184 -20.00 1.45 -14.23
C THR A 184 -20.30 2.70 -13.41
N VAL A 185 -21.36 3.42 -13.77
CA VAL A 185 -21.83 4.59 -13.00
C VAL A 185 -23.10 4.25 -12.21
N PRO A 186 -23.33 4.87 -11.03
CA PRO A 186 -24.47 4.55 -10.19
C PRO A 186 -25.80 5.15 -10.69
N ALA A 187 -25.74 6.17 -11.55
CA ALA A 187 -26.91 6.88 -12.05
C ALA A 187 -26.73 7.27 -13.51
N ASP A 188 -27.85 7.45 -14.21
CA ASP A 188 -27.87 8.10 -15.52
C ASP A 188 -27.37 9.53 -15.38
N GLY A 189 -26.52 9.98 -16.30
CA GLY A 189 -26.11 11.36 -16.32
C GLY A 189 -24.79 11.62 -17.01
N ARG A 190 -24.30 12.84 -16.80
CA ARG A 190 -23.07 13.35 -17.38
C ARG A 190 -21.92 13.21 -16.39
N TYR A 191 -20.82 12.63 -16.87
CA TYR A 191 -19.63 12.36 -16.06
C TYR A 191 -18.38 12.85 -16.80
N GLU A 192 -17.49 13.50 -16.06
CA GLU A 192 -16.13 13.77 -16.51
C GLU A 192 -15.29 12.52 -16.32
N VAL A 193 -14.58 12.12 -17.37
CA VAL A 193 -13.61 11.03 -17.33
C VAL A 193 -12.22 11.64 -17.38
N ARG A 194 -11.36 11.26 -16.44
CA ARG A 194 -9.99 11.73 -16.30
C ARG A 194 -9.02 10.56 -16.33
N PHE A 195 -7.80 10.84 -16.76
CA PHE A 195 -6.70 9.90 -16.84
C PHE A 195 -5.52 10.41 -16.01
N ALA A 196 -4.98 9.57 -15.13
CA ALA A 196 -3.82 9.92 -14.32
C ALA A 196 -2.52 9.71 -15.09
N THR A 197 -1.60 10.67 -14.98
CA THR A 197 -0.27 10.55 -15.55
C THR A 197 0.75 11.41 -14.81
N ALA A 198 1.98 10.93 -14.71
CA ALA A 198 3.12 11.75 -14.31
C ALA A 198 3.98 12.15 -15.52
N PRO A 199 4.41 13.42 -15.62
CA PRO A 199 5.23 13.88 -16.73
C PRO A 199 6.65 13.32 -16.66
N HIS A 200 7.18 12.86 -17.79
CA HIS A 200 8.59 12.56 -17.94
C HIS A 200 9.01 12.67 -19.42
N GLU A 201 10.26 13.02 -19.71
CA GLU A 201 10.75 13.28 -21.07
C GLU A 201 10.62 12.08 -22.02
N ASN A 202 10.72 10.86 -21.48
CA ASN A 202 10.61 9.61 -22.24
C ASN A 202 9.15 9.13 -22.43
N ARG A 203 8.15 9.88 -21.96
CA ARG A 203 6.74 9.51 -22.13
C ARG A 203 6.24 9.75 -23.54
N ALA A 204 5.16 9.08 -23.89
CA ALA A 204 4.49 9.28 -25.15
C ALA A 204 3.79 10.65 -25.18
N SER A 205 4.04 11.42 -26.24
CA SER A 205 3.33 12.67 -26.52
C SER A 205 1.97 12.44 -27.20
N ASN A 206 1.73 11.21 -27.66
CA ASN A 206 0.58 10.82 -28.47
C ASN A 206 -0.10 9.53 -27.96
N THR A 207 -0.20 9.35 -26.63
CA THR A 207 -0.89 8.18 -26.06
C THR A 207 -2.33 8.14 -26.59
N ALA A 208 -2.74 7.04 -27.23
CA ALA A 208 -4.07 6.89 -27.80
C ALA A 208 -5.02 6.25 -26.78
N LEU A 209 -6.14 6.92 -26.52
CA LEU A 209 -7.19 6.44 -25.62
C LEU A 209 -8.55 6.44 -26.34
N LEU A 210 -9.41 5.50 -25.93
CA LEU A 210 -10.82 5.45 -26.30
C LEU A 210 -11.68 5.45 -25.04
N VAL A 211 -12.67 6.33 -24.97
CA VAL A 211 -13.68 6.33 -23.91
C VAL A 211 -14.96 5.70 -24.46
N ARG A 212 -15.37 4.55 -23.93
CA ARG A 212 -16.68 3.93 -24.23
C ARG A 212 -17.75 4.56 -23.35
N HIS A 213 -18.76 5.17 -23.96
CA HIS A 213 -19.86 5.85 -23.27
C HIS A 213 -21.21 5.53 -23.94
N ALA A 214 -22.33 6.04 -23.42
CA ALA A 214 -23.66 5.68 -23.90
C ALA A 214 -23.96 6.06 -25.36
N GLY A 215 -23.14 6.93 -25.95
CA GLY A 215 -23.26 7.39 -27.35
C GLY A 215 -22.28 6.74 -28.32
N GLY A 216 -21.51 5.73 -27.86
CA GLY A 216 -20.47 5.08 -28.65
C GLY A 216 -19.07 5.26 -28.04
N THR A 217 -18.08 5.54 -28.88
CA THR A 217 -16.69 5.67 -28.47
C THR A 217 -16.11 7.01 -28.88
N ALA A 218 -15.38 7.66 -27.97
CA ALA A 218 -14.66 8.90 -28.25
C ALA A 218 -13.14 8.66 -28.20
N SER A 219 -12.43 9.07 -29.25
CA SER A 219 -10.97 9.02 -29.30
C SER A 219 -10.34 10.26 -28.68
N VAL A 220 -9.33 10.04 -27.84
CA VAL A 220 -8.57 11.11 -27.17
C VAL A 220 -7.09 10.78 -27.27
N THR A 221 -6.28 11.81 -27.55
CA THR A 221 -4.82 11.68 -27.55
C THR A 221 -4.26 12.49 -26.38
N VAL A 222 -3.41 11.84 -25.56
CA VAL A 222 -2.82 12.46 -24.37
C VAL A 222 -1.30 12.59 -24.52
N ASN A 223 -0.80 13.80 -24.26
CA ASN A 223 0.62 14.09 -24.16
C ASN A 223 1.10 13.96 -22.71
N GLN A 224 1.78 12.86 -22.42
CA GLN A 224 2.27 12.53 -21.08
C GLN A 224 3.67 13.11 -20.79
N ARG A 225 4.24 13.93 -21.69
CA ARG A 225 5.49 14.68 -21.41
C ARG A 225 5.20 15.97 -20.65
N LYS A 226 3.95 16.43 -20.65
CA LYS A 226 3.51 17.65 -19.98
C LYS A 226 2.87 17.33 -18.64
N PRO A 227 3.02 18.20 -17.63
CA PRO A 227 2.29 18.07 -16.38
C PRO A 227 0.79 17.99 -16.63
N ALA A 228 0.12 17.14 -15.85
CA ALA A 228 -1.32 17.02 -15.89
C ALA A 228 -1.97 18.33 -15.36
N SER A 229 -3.07 18.77 -15.97
CA SER A 229 -3.62 20.11 -15.73
C SER A 229 -4.54 20.20 -14.51
N ILE A 230 -4.98 19.07 -13.96
CA ILE A 230 -5.89 19.01 -12.83
C ILE A 230 -5.18 18.32 -11.66
N GLU A 231 -5.01 19.06 -10.57
CA GLU A 231 -4.37 18.60 -9.33
C GLU A 231 -2.94 18.05 -9.51
N ASN A 232 -2.30 18.31 -10.65
CA ASN A 232 -0.98 17.82 -11.09
C ASN A 232 -0.89 16.33 -11.46
N TYR A 233 -1.97 15.56 -11.37
CA TYR A 233 -1.98 14.14 -11.78
C TYR A 233 -3.06 13.82 -12.82
N TRP A 234 -4.15 14.59 -12.94
CA TRP A 234 -5.25 14.29 -13.85
C TRP A 234 -5.23 15.10 -15.16
N ILE A 235 -5.51 14.40 -16.25
CA ILE A 235 -5.88 14.99 -17.54
C ILE A 235 -7.33 14.63 -17.84
N SER A 236 -8.15 15.63 -18.17
CA SER A 236 -9.53 15.38 -18.61
C SER A 236 -9.51 14.72 -20.00
N LEU A 237 -10.19 13.58 -20.13
CA LEU A 237 -10.50 12.96 -21.42
C LEU A 237 -11.79 13.53 -22.04
N GLY A 238 -12.53 14.33 -21.26
CA GLY A 238 -13.78 14.95 -21.66
C GLY A 238 -14.94 14.54 -20.78
N THR A 239 -16.13 15.00 -21.16
CA THR A 239 -17.37 14.79 -20.41
C THR A 239 -18.40 14.09 -21.26
N PHE A 240 -18.86 12.92 -20.82
CA PHE A 240 -19.71 12.02 -21.59
C PHE A 240 -20.98 11.63 -20.83
N ASN A 241 -22.00 11.20 -21.56
CA ASN A 241 -23.22 10.64 -20.98
C ASN A 241 -23.05 9.13 -20.74
N PHE A 242 -23.48 8.68 -19.57
CA PHE A 242 -23.47 7.27 -19.18
C PHE A 242 -24.86 6.85 -18.67
N LYS A 243 -25.12 5.56 -18.78
CA LYS A 243 -26.31 4.91 -18.22
C LYS A 243 -25.94 4.14 -16.96
N ALA A 244 -26.79 4.21 -15.94
CA ALA A 244 -26.60 3.53 -14.68
C ALA A 244 -26.35 2.03 -14.90
N ALA A 245 -25.35 1.49 -14.20
CA ALA A 245 -24.97 0.07 -14.21
C ALA A 245 -24.63 -0.52 -15.59
N GLN A 246 -24.52 0.28 -16.66
CA GLN A 246 -24.05 -0.20 -17.95
C GLN A 246 -22.52 -0.21 -18.01
N PRO A 247 -21.88 -1.29 -18.52
CA PRO A 247 -20.44 -1.35 -18.66
C PRO A 247 -19.90 -0.23 -19.56
N ALA A 248 -18.93 0.49 -19.04
CA ALA A 248 -18.12 1.48 -19.75
C ALA A 248 -16.64 1.16 -19.55
N ALA A 249 -15.78 1.79 -20.34
CA ALA A 249 -14.34 1.70 -20.10
C ALA A 249 -13.55 2.84 -20.72
N VAL A 250 -12.33 3.02 -20.21
CA VAL A 250 -11.26 3.70 -20.93
C VAL A 250 -10.29 2.64 -21.45
N GLU A 251 -10.06 2.64 -22.75
CA GLU A 251 -9.10 1.75 -23.41
C GLU A 251 -7.87 2.55 -23.81
N VAL A 252 -6.69 1.94 -23.67
CA VAL A 252 -5.40 2.55 -24.00
C VAL A 252 -4.68 1.66 -24.99
N ASP A 253 -4.16 2.24 -26.07
CA ASP A 253 -3.38 1.55 -27.09
C ASP A 253 -2.00 2.22 -27.24
N ALA A 254 -0.94 1.45 -26.94
CA ALA A 254 0.44 1.93 -27.04
C ALA A 254 1.12 1.53 -28.36
N ALA A 255 0.38 0.98 -29.33
CA ALA A 255 0.92 0.49 -30.59
C ALA A 255 1.71 1.55 -31.38
N THR A 256 1.18 2.77 -31.45
CA THR A 256 1.76 3.90 -32.20
C THR A 256 2.36 4.98 -31.30
N ALA A 257 2.57 4.67 -30.01
CA ALA A 257 3.11 5.62 -29.05
C ALA A 257 4.57 5.99 -29.39
N ASP A 258 4.88 7.27 -29.42
CA ASP A 258 6.22 7.82 -29.69
C ASP A 258 7.14 7.82 -28.46
N GLY A 259 6.71 7.16 -27.38
CA GLY A 259 7.40 7.08 -26.10
C GLY A 259 6.76 6.02 -25.19
N GLN A 260 7.15 5.99 -23.92
CA GLN A 260 6.53 5.12 -22.93
C GLN A 260 5.13 5.63 -22.56
N VAL A 261 4.11 4.80 -22.72
CA VAL A 261 2.79 5.06 -22.16
C VAL A 261 2.83 4.75 -20.67
N HIS A 262 2.72 5.78 -19.84
CA HIS A 262 2.45 5.71 -18.41
C HIS A 262 0.98 5.37 -18.21
N LEU A 263 0.70 4.29 -17.51
CA LEU A 263 -0.63 3.78 -17.23
C LEU A 263 -0.79 3.68 -15.71
N ASP A 264 -1.60 4.57 -15.16
CA ASP A 264 -1.74 4.78 -13.72
C ASP A 264 -3.19 4.53 -13.29
N ALA A 265 -4.10 5.48 -13.46
CA ALA A 265 -5.50 5.30 -13.11
C ALA A 265 -6.44 6.10 -14.01
N ILE A 266 -7.74 5.82 -13.90
CA ILE A 266 -8.80 6.72 -14.35
C ILE A 266 -9.65 7.19 -13.17
N GLN A 267 -10.27 8.35 -13.34
CA GLN A 267 -11.27 8.89 -12.42
C GLN A 267 -12.53 9.28 -13.18
N VAL A 268 -13.69 8.93 -12.64
CA VAL A 268 -15.00 9.24 -13.21
C VAL A 268 -15.82 10.02 -12.18
N LEU A 269 -16.15 11.27 -12.50
CA LEU A 269 -16.82 12.20 -11.61
C LEU A 269 -18.14 12.66 -12.22
N SER A 270 -19.23 12.60 -11.45
CA SER A 270 -20.48 13.22 -11.89
C SER A 270 -20.29 14.74 -11.96
N THR A 271 -20.72 15.35 -13.07
CA THR A 271 -20.63 16.82 -13.24
C THR A 271 -21.84 17.56 -12.69
N LYS A 272 -22.85 16.82 -12.19
CA LYS A 272 -24.26 17.22 -12.16
C LYS A 272 -24.83 17.46 -13.56
#